data_AF-A0A450TLL1-F1
#
_entry.id   AF-A0A450TLL1-F1
#
_cell.length_a   1.000
_cell.length_b   1.000
_cell.length_c   1.000
_cell.angle_alpha   90.00
_cell.angle_beta   90.00
_cell.angle_gamma   90.00
#
_symmetry.space_group_name_H-M   'P 1'
#
loop_
_entity.id
_entity.type
_entity.pdbx_description
1 polymer ?
#
loop_
_entity_poly.entity_id
_entity_poly.type
_entity_poly.pdbx_seq_one_letter_code
_entity_poly.pdbx_strand_id
1 'polypeptide(L)'
;MPDKTTVSNARDYREIGEFWDAHDATEYGEEESVEFAIDIRSQRRYFVIDSSIDGQLYRKIRQIADQRGVSEGTFLNAIVQEKINQIEQAP
;
A
#
# COMPACT_ATOMS: atom_id res chain seq x y z
N MET A 1 31.43 10.02 2.38
CA MET A 1 30.04 10.22 2.84
C MET A 1 29.96 9.62 4.23
N PRO A 2 29.71 10.38 5.30
CA PRO A 2 29.47 9.75 6.59
C PRO A 2 27.99 9.39 6.68
N ASP A 3 27.66 8.20 6.16
CA ASP A 3 26.30 7.64 6.15
C ASP A 3 25.97 7.00 7.50
N LYS A 4 26.15 7.74 8.60
CA LYS A 4 25.83 7.29 9.95
C LYS A 4 24.90 8.29 10.58
N THR A 5 23.65 7.89 10.75
CA THR A 5 22.65 8.64 11.53
C THR A 5 23.23 8.87 12.93
N THR A 6 23.36 10.13 13.34
CA THR A 6 23.95 10.52 14.63
C THR A 6 23.14 10.04 15.84
N VAL A 7 21.88 9.64 15.63
CA VAL A 7 20.95 9.24 16.70
C VAL A 7 21.34 7.89 17.32
N SER A 8 21.56 6.86 16.52
CA SER A 8 21.91 5.51 17.02
C SER A 8 23.41 5.29 17.21
N ASN A 9 24.25 6.16 16.62
CA ASN A 9 25.72 6.03 16.58
C ASN A 9 26.23 4.64 16.10
N ALA A 10 25.39 3.93 15.33
CA ALA A 10 25.66 2.59 14.84
C ALA A 10 26.73 2.57 13.74
N ARG A 11 27.42 1.44 13.62
CA ARG A 11 28.52 1.23 12.65
C ARG A 11 28.06 0.52 11.39
N ASP A 12 26.93 -0.20 11.45
CA ASP A 12 26.30 -0.87 10.32
C ASP A 12 24.75 -0.89 10.43
N TYR A 13 24.08 -1.40 9.40
CA TYR A 13 22.62 -1.43 9.32
C TYR A 13 21.95 -2.36 10.33
N ARG A 14 22.63 -3.42 10.79
CA ARG A 14 22.07 -4.34 11.78
C ARG A 14 22.02 -3.65 13.14
N GLU A 15 23.11 -2.98 13.51
CA GLU A 15 23.18 -2.20 14.74
C GLU A 15 22.13 -1.07 14.77
N ILE A 16 21.76 -0.48 13.61
CA ILE A 16 20.66 0.48 13.52
C ILE A 16 19.31 -0.17 13.87
N GLY A 17 19.04 -1.37 13.36
CA GLY A 17 17.80 -2.10 13.64
C GLY A 17 17.69 -2.48 15.11
N GLU A 18 18.74 -3.09 15.66
CA GLU A 18 18.79 -3.47 17.09
C GLU A 18 18.58 -2.28 18.02
N PHE A 19 19.06 -1.09 17.64
CA PHE A 19 18.81 0.13 18.38
C PHE A 19 17.31 0.50 18.37
N TRP A 20 16.66 0.53 17.21
CA TRP A 20 15.24 0.93 17.11
C TRP A 20 14.25 -0.16 17.57
N ASP A 21 14.66 -1.43 17.65
CA ASP A 21 13.85 -2.48 18.27
C ASP A 21 13.63 -2.24 19.78
N ALA A 22 14.53 -1.49 20.42
CA ALA A 22 14.51 -1.20 21.85
C ALA A 22 14.19 0.27 22.20
N HIS A 23 14.06 1.15 21.21
CA HIS A 23 13.90 2.60 21.40
C HIS A 23 12.80 3.16 20.49
N ASP A 24 12.10 4.18 20.96
CA ASP A 24 11.05 4.84 20.17
C ASP A 24 11.57 6.13 19.52
N ALA A 25 11.09 6.43 18.31
CA ALA A 25 11.44 7.67 17.61
C ALA A 25 11.05 8.93 18.39
N THR A 26 10.03 8.85 19.25
CA THR A 26 9.59 9.92 20.15
C THR A 26 10.57 10.22 21.29
N GLU A 27 11.49 9.31 21.61
CA GLU A 27 12.48 9.48 22.69
C GLU A 27 13.73 10.25 22.25
N TYR A 28 13.99 10.30 20.95
CA TYR A 28 15.24 10.81 20.37
C TYR A 28 15.05 11.96 19.36
N GLY A 29 13.82 12.42 19.16
CA GLY A 29 13.47 13.57 18.32
C GLY A 29 12.78 14.66 19.13
N GLU A 30 13.09 15.92 18.82
CA GLU A 30 12.31 17.06 19.35
C GLU A 30 10.95 17.09 18.64
N GLU A 31 9.87 17.08 19.42
CA GLU A 31 8.52 17.26 18.87
C GLU A 31 8.26 18.75 18.64
N GLU A 32 8.18 19.14 17.36
CA GLU A 32 7.77 20.48 16.98
C GLU A 32 6.31 20.47 16.53
N SER A 33 5.52 21.42 17.03
CA SER A 33 4.15 21.61 16.56
C SER A 33 4.18 22.09 15.11
N VAL A 34 3.61 21.30 14.21
CA VAL A 34 3.49 21.62 12.78
C VAL A 34 2.03 21.62 12.35
N GLU A 35 1.63 22.64 11.61
CA GLU A 35 0.31 22.68 10.97
C GLU A 35 0.39 21.99 9.60
N PHE A 36 -0.47 20.99 9.39
CA PHE A 36 -0.64 20.36 8.09
C PHE A 36 -2.11 20.02 7.86
N ALA A 37 -2.56 20.18 6.61
CA ALA A 37 -3.92 19.87 6.20
C ALA A 37 -3.94 18.48 5.55
N ILE A 38 -4.67 17.54 6.15
CA ILE A 38 -4.94 16.24 5.53
C ILE A 38 -6.28 16.30 4.79
N ASP A 39 -6.22 16.21 3.47
CA ASP A 39 -7.42 16.16 2.63
C ASP A 39 -7.76 14.70 2.27
N ILE A 40 -8.51 14.03 3.16
CA ILE A 40 -8.94 12.64 2.96
C ILE A 40 -10.12 12.58 1.99
N ARG A 41 -9.85 12.81 0.70
CA ARG A 41 -10.87 12.82 -0.37
C ARG A 41 -11.35 11.45 -0.84
N SER A 42 -10.56 10.40 -0.61
CA SER A 42 -10.89 9.06 -1.11
C SER A 42 -10.94 8.06 0.03
N GLN A 43 -12.14 7.62 0.40
CA GLN A 43 -12.30 6.38 1.14
C GLN A 43 -12.09 5.21 0.16
N ARG A 44 -11.00 4.47 0.34
CA ARG A 44 -10.72 3.26 -0.44
C ARG A 44 -11.17 2.04 0.37
N ARG A 45 -11.94 1.15 -0.26
CA ARG A 45 -12.24 -0.18 0.29
C ARG A 45 -11.36 -1.19 -0.43
N TYR A 46 -10.64 -2.00 0.34
CA TYR A 46 -9.75 -3.02 -0.17
C TYR A 46 -10.40 -4.40 -0.02
N PHE A 47 -10.39 -5.17 -1.11
CA PHE A 47 -10.85 -6.54 -1.13
C PHE A 47 -9.68 -7.45 -1.48
N VAL A 48 -9.58 -8.58 -0.79
CA VAL A 48 -8.53 -9.57 -1.04
C VAL A 48 -8.89 -10.39 -2.27
N ILE A 49 -7.95 -10.53 -3.19
CA ILE A 49 -8.02 -11.52 -4.27
C ILE A 49 -7.36 -12.80 -3.74
N ASP A 50 -8.18 -13.74 -3.28
CA ASP A 50 -7.70 -14.95 -2.64
C ASP A 50 -7.02 -15.90 -3.64
N SER A 51 -5.70 -16.04 -3.49
CA SER A 51 -4.88 -16.93 -4.32
C SER A 51 -5.15 -18.42 -4.09
N SER A 52 -5.85 -18.79 -3.00
CA SER A 52 -6.26 -20.17 -2.76
C SER A 52 -7.44 -20.60 -3.65
N ILE A 53 -8.25 -19.65 -4.12
CA ILE A 53 -9.37 -19.89 -5.03
C ILE A 53 -8.87 -20.01 -6.47
N ASP A 54 -8.04 -19.07 -6.90
CA ASP A 54 -7.32 -19.15 -8.18
C ASP A 54 -5.98 -18.39 -8.06
N GLY A 55 -4.89 -19.15 -7.89
CA GLY A 55 -3.53 -18.60 -7.80
C GLY A 55 -3.05 -17.89 -9.08
N GLN A 56 -3.85 -17.92 -10.14
CA GLN A 56 -3.58 -17.28 -11.41
C GLN A 56 -4.40 -16.01 -11.65
N LEU A 57 -5.44 -15.77 -10.85
CA LEU A 57 -6.37 -14.68 -11.09
C LEU A 57 -5.69 -13.32 -11.07
N TYR A 58 -4.84 -13.07 -10.06
CA TYR A 58 -4.06 -11.83 -10.00
C TYR A 58 -3.17 -11.63 -11.23
N ARG A 59 -2.49 -12.70 -11.70
CA ARG A 59 -1.63 -12.63 -12.90
C ARG A 59 -2.42 -12.27 -14.15
N LYS A 60 -3.61 -12.87 -14.31
CA LYS A 60 -4.51 -12.57 -15.45
C LYS A 60 -5.02 -11.14 -15.40
N ILE A 61 -5.44 -10.66 -14.23
CA ILE A 61 -5.90 -9.28 -14.01
C ILE A 61 -4.81 -8.30 -14.44
N ARG A 62 -3.59 -8.48 -13.94
CA ARG A 62 -2.45 -7.64 -14.28
C ARG A 62 -2.15 -7.66 -15.77
N GLN A 63 -2.04 -8.84 -16.37
CA GLN A 63 -1.71 -8.98 -17.79
C GLN A 63 -2.75 -8.27 -18.68
N ILE A 64 -4.04 -8.39 -18.38
CA ILE A 64 -5.09 -7.76 -19.17
C ILE A 64 -5.13 -6.24 -18.96
N ALA A 65 -4.94 -5.77 -17.71
CA ALA A 65 -4.87 -4.35 -17.40
C ALA A 65 -3.71 -3.67 -18.16
N ASP A 66 -2.53 -4.30 -18.15
CA ASP A 66 -1.34 -3.86 -18.88
C ASP A 66 -1.60 -3.79 -20.38
N GLN A 67 -2.20 -4.84 -20.97
CA GLN A 67 -2.55 -4.87 -22.40
C GLN A 67 -3.55 -3.78 -22.79
N ARG A 68 -4.41 -3.36 -21.86
CA ARG A 68 -5.41 -2.29 -22.07
C ARG A 68 -4.88 -0.90 -21.71
N GLY A 69 -3.65 -0.78 -21.20
CA GLY A 69 -3.06 0.49 -20.79
C GLY A 69 -3.77 1.16 -19.61
N VAL A 70 -4.40 0.39 -18.72
CA VAL A 70 -5.14 0.91 -17.55
C VAL A 70 -4.61 0.29 -16.26
N SER A 71 -4.89 0.91 -15.11
CA SER A 71 -4.50 0.34 -13.82
C SER A 71 -5.29 -0.94 -13.51
N GLU A 72 -4.69 -1.87 -12.76
CA GLU A 72 -5.35 -3.09 -12.27
C GLU A 72 -6.67 -2.78 -11.55
N GLY A 73 -6.69 -1.73 -10.72
CA GLY A 73 -7.88 -1.29 -10.01
C GLY A 73 -8.97 -0.73 -10.94
N THR A 74 -8.59 0.03 -11.97
CA THR A 74 -9.54 0.53 -12.99
C THR A 74 -10.17 -0.63 -13.74
N PHE A 75 -9.36 -1.59 -14.18
CA PHE A 75 -9.84 -2.77 -14.89
C PHE A 75 -10.79 -3.59 -14.03
N LEU A 76 -10.40 -3.88 -12.78
CA LEU A 76 -11.21 -4.67 -11.85
C LEU A 76 -12.55 -3.98 -11.54
N ASN A 77 -12.54 -2.66 -11.28
CA ASN A 77 -13.76 -1.89 -11.01
C ASN A 77 -14.72 -1.93 -12.20
N ALA A 78 -14.22 -1.81 -13.43
CA ALA A 78 -15.05 -1.88 -14.63
C ALA A 78 -15.74 -3.25 -14.78
N ILE A 79 -15.01 -4.34 -14.54
CA ILE A 79 -15.55 -5.70 -14.59
C ILE A 79 -16.61 -5.92 -13.50
N VAL A 80 -16.34 -5.48 -12.26
CA VAL A 80 -17.29 -5.60 -11.15
C VAL A 80 -18.55 -4.81 -11.47
N GLN A 81 -18.43 -3.57 -11.95
CA GLN A 81 -19.57 -2.74 -12.31
C GLN A 81 -20.42 -3.36 -13.43
N GLU A 82 -19.78 -3.91 -14.46
CA GLU A 82 -20.48 -4.62 -15.53
C GLU A 82 -21.28 -5.82 -14.99
N LYS A 83 -20.66 -6.62 -14.11
CA LYS A 83 -21.30 -7.80 -13.52
C LYS A 83 -22.47 -7.45 -12.59
N ILE A 84 -22.32 -6.42 -11.77
CA ILE A 84 -23.40 -5.93 -10.91
C ILE A 84 -24.58 -5.45 -11.76
N ASN A 85 -24.34 -4.65 -12.79
CA ASN A 85 -25.40 -4.18 -13.69
C ASN A 85 -26.15 -5.35 -14.37
N GLN A 86 -25.43 -6.42 -14.75
CA GLN A 86 -26.05 -7.62 -15.32
C GLN A 86 -26.94 -8.36 -14.31
N ILE A 87 -26.51 -8.44 -13.05
CA ILE A 87 -27.27 -9.08 -11.97
C ILE A 87 -28.52 -8.27 -11.63
N GLU A 88 -28.42 -6.94 -11.56
CA GLU A 88 -29.55 -6.06 -11.26
C GLU A 88 -30.61 -6.03 -12.36
N GLN A 89 -30.24 -6.33 -13.61
CA GLN A 89 -31.16 -6.40 -14.75
C GLN A 89 -31.75 -7.80 -14.99
N ALA A 90 -31.34 -8.81 -14.23
CA ALA A 90 -31.94 -10.14 -14.27
C ALA A 90 -33.27 -10.17 -13.48
N PRO A 91 -34.37 -10.72 -14.03
CA PRO A 91 -35.68 -10.75 -13.39
C PRO A 91 -35.77 -11.67 -12.17
#